data_AF-A0A2D6Q2B5-F1
#
_entry.id   AF-A0A2D6Q2B5-F1
#
_cell.length_a   1.000
_cell.length_b   1.000
_cell.length_c   1.000
_cell.angle_alpha   90.00
_cell.angle_beta   90.00
_cell.angle_gamma   90.00
#
_symmetry.space_group_name_H-M   'P 1'
#
loop_
_entity.id
_entity.type
_entity.pdbx_description
1 polymer ?
#
loop_
_entity_poly.entity_id
_entity_poly.type
_entity_poly.pdbx_seq_one_letter_code
_entity_poly.pdbx_strand_id
1 'polypeptide(L)'
;MPIIIDAILSEPPSQVTCFRDVTLYARVFIKKSVLVECEKMSKDIYYKWLKEHGAWDFVEEIVSIDEGVIGFTIRTTKANLKIERIVPENLNIIVSALNRLVA
;
A
#
# COMPACT_ATOMS: atom_id res chain seq x y z
N MET A 1 -7.61 12.62 -1.15
CA MET A 1 -6.44 12.06 -1.87
C MET A 1 -6.16 10.68 -1.32
N PRO A 2 -6.17 9.62 -2.16
CA PRO A 2 -5.88 8.26 -1.72
C PRO A 2 -4.39 8.04 -1.45
N ILE A 3 -4.10 7.01 -0.67
CA ILE A 3 -2.76 6.42 -0.56
C ILE A 3 -2.71 5.26 -1.55
N ILE A 4 -1.70 5.24 -2.41
CA ILE A 4 -1.52 4.24 -3.46
C ILE A 4 -0.26 3.46 -3.14
N ILE A 5 -0.39 2.16 -2.90
CA ILE A 5 0.72 1.28 -2.54
C ILE A 5 0.96 0.29 -3.67
N ASP A 6 2.20 0.20 -4.13
CA ASP A 6 2.62 -0.80 -5.11
C ASP A 6 2.38 -2.22 -4.55
N ALA A 7 1.70 -3.07 -5.33
CA ALA A 7 1.30 -4.39 -4.88
C ALA A 7 2.48 -5.30 -4.51
N ILE A 8 3.65 -5.08 -5.12
CA ILE A 8 4.89 -5.81 -4.78
C ILE A 8 5.32 -5.61 -3.32
N LEU A 9 4.85 -4.53 -2.67
CA LEU A 9 5.12 -4.26 -1.26
C LEU A 9 4.23 -5.09 -0.30
N SER A 10 3.26 -5.85 -0.83
CA SER A 10 2.40 -6.73 -0.04
C SER A 10 2.93 -8.16 0.13
N GLU A 11 3.96 -8.52 -0.64
CA GLU A 11 4.52 -9.87 -0.73
C GLU A 11 6.02 -9.89 -0.35
N PRO A 12 6.62 -11.06 -0.09
CA PRO A 12 8.05 -11.17 0.20
C PRO A 12 8.90 -10.48 -0.89
N PRO A 13 9.91 -9.68 -0.52
CA PRO A 13 10.59 -9.64 0.79
C PRO A 13 9.95 -8.73 1.84
N SER A 14 8.78 -8.15 1.57
CA SER A 14 7.99 -7.44 2.59
C SER A 14 7.32 -8.43 3.55
N GLN A 15 7.04 -7.98 4.76
CA GLN A 15 6.23 -8.72 5.71
C GLN A 15 4.77 -8.32 5.55
N VAL A 16 3.91 -9.29 5.23
CA VAL A 16 2.48 -9.05 4.99
C VAL A 16 1.77 -8.45 6.21
N THR A 17 2.23 -8.78 7.43
CA THR A 17 1.75 -8.16 8.67
C THR A 17 2.09 -6.67 8.72
N CYS A 18 3.31 -6.29 8.35
CA CYS A 18 3.71 -4.88 8.28
C CYS A 18 2.98 -4.13 7.15
N PHE A 19 2.75 -4.76 5.99
CA PHE A 19 1.89 -4.19 4.95
C PHE A 19 0.48 -3.91 5.50
N ARG A 20 -0.11 -4.90 6.19
CA ARG A 20 -1.42 -4.74 6.84
C ARG A 20 -1.43 -3.64 7.90
N ASP A 21 -0.37 -3.50 8.69
CA ASP A 21 -0.26 -2.41 9.68
C ASP A 21 -0.24 -1.04 8.99
N VAL A 22 0.46 -0.91 7.85
CA VAL A 22 0.49 0.32 7.05
C VAL A 22 -0.90 0.64 6.48
N THR A 23 -1.60 -0.34 5.91
CA THR A 23 -2.94 -0.13 5.35
C THR A 23 -3.98 0.16 6.43
N LEU A 24 -3.91 -0.53 7.58
CA LEU A 24 -4.70 -0.24 8.78
C LEU A 24 -4.47 1.19 9.25
N TYR A 25 -3.20 1.60 9.37
CA TYR A 25 -2.86 2.94 9.85
C TYR A 25 -3.42 4.03 8.92
N ALA A 26 -3.16 3.87 7.62
CA ALA A 26 -3.67 4.74 6.57
C ALA A 26 -5.20 4.86 6.59
N ARG A 27 -5.91 3.73 6.69
CA ARG A 27 -7.37 3.71 6.62
C ARG A 27 -8.05 4.21 7.88
N VAL A 28 -7.59 3.76 9.05
CA VAL A 28 -8.26 4.01 10.34
C VAL A 28 -7.82 5.33 10.96
N PHE A 29 -6.52 5.60 10.99
CA PHE A 29 -5.97 6.77 11.70
C PHE A 29 -5.86 7.99 10.80
N ILE A 30 -5.38 7.82 9.56
CA ILE A 30 -5.23 8.92 8.59
C ILE A 30 -6.52 9.16 7.80
N LYS A 31 -7.49 8.23 7.88
CA LYS A 31 -8.81 8.31 7.22
C LYS A 31 -8.70 8.56 5.71
N LYS A 32 -7.75 7.90 5.05
CA LYS A 32 -7.62 7.93 3.58
C LYS A 32 -8.06 6.60 2.98
N SER A 33 -8.50 6.64 1.72
CA SER A 33 -8.64 5.43 0.91
C SER A 33 -7.27 4.84 0.63
N VAL A 34 -7.17 3.51 0.69
CA VAL A 34 -5.96 2.76 0.38
C VAL A 34 -6.22 1.97 -0.89
N LEU A 35 -5.46 2.28 -1.92
CA LEU A 35 -5.50 1.60 -3.21
C LEU A 35 -4.21 0.81 -3.37
N VAL A 36 -4.33 -0.43 -3.84
CA VAL A 36 -3.19 -1.23 -4.26
C VAL A 36 -3.06 -1.11 -5.75
N GLU A 37 -1.88 -0.77 -6.24
CA GLU A 37 -1.63 -0.57 -7.67
C GLU A 37 -0.74 -1.69 -8.21
N CYS A 38 -1.10 -2.24 -9.36
CA CYS A 38 -0.31 -3.25 -10.05
C CYS A 38 -0.48 -3.19 -11.57
N GLU A 39 0.25 -4.02 -12.29
CA GLU A 39 -0.01 -4.30 -13.70
C GLU A 39 -1.43 -4.85 -13.90
N LYS A 40 -2.09 -4.46 -15.00
CA LYS A 40 -3.49 -4.81 -15.27
C LYS A 40 -3.75 -6.33 -15.23
N MET A 41 -2.81 -7.12 -15.72
CA MET A 41 -2.92 -8.59 -15.75
C MET A 41 -2.74 -9.24 -14.37
N SER A 42 -2.20 -8.52 -13.39
CA SER A 42 -1.86 -9.05 -12.07
C SER A 42 -2.92 -8.76 -11.01
N LYS A 43 -4.01 -8.05 -11.34
CA LYS A 43 -5.05 -7.66 -10.37
C LYS A 43 -5.62 -8.85 -9.60
N ASP A 44 -6.03 -9.89 -10.31
CA ASP A 44 -6.64 -11.07 -9.69
C ASP A 44 -5.65 -11.85 -8.81
N ILE A 45 -4.37 -11.87 -9.21
CA ILE A 45 -3.28 -12.52 -8.46
C ILE A 45 -3.10 -11.80 -7.13
N TYR A 46 -2.96 -10.48 -7.15
CA TYR A 46 -2.78 -9.69 -5.93
C TYR A 46 -4.02 -9.67 -5.04
N TYR A 47 -5.22 -9.64 -5.63
CA TYR A 47 -6.45 -9.77 -4.86
C TYR A 47 -6.53 -11.09 -4.10
N LYS A 48 -6.19 -12.19 -4.78
CA LYS A 48 -6.13 -13.52 -4.15
C LYS A 48 -5.06 -13.57 -3.06
N TRP A 49 -3.85 -13.08 -3.34
CA TRP A 49 -2.75 -13.02 -2.37
C TRP A 49 -3.16 -12.27 -1.09
N LEU A 50 -3.69 -11.05 -1.23
CA LEU A 50 -4.10 -10.22 -0.10
C LEU A 50 -5.23 -10.86 0.71
N LYS A 51 -6.20 -11.51 0.04
CA LYS A 51 -7.29 -12.21 0.73
C LYS A 51 -6.80 -13.43 1.50
N GLU A 52 -5.97 -14.27 0.89
CA GLU A 52 -5.46 -15.50 1.50
C GLU A 52 -4.55 -15.20 2.72
N HIS A 53 -3.89 -14.05 2.74
CA HIS A 53 -3.01 -13.62 3.83
C HIS A 53 -3.65 -12.62 4.80
N GLY A 54 -4.95 -12.33 4.66
CA GLY A 54 -5.68 -11.44 5.56
C GLY A 54 -5.25 -9.97 5.52
N ALA A 55 -4.65 -9.53 4.42
CA ALA A 55 -4.16 -8.15 4.20
C ALA A 55 -5.11 -7.29 3.33
N TRP A 56 -6.26 -7.85 2.95
CA TRP A 56 -7.29 -7.16 2.14
C TRP A 56 -8.20 -6.25 2.96
N ASP A 57 -8.26 -6.42 4.27
CA ASP A 57 -9.24 -5.81 5.17
C ASP A 57 -9.27 -4.28 5.20
N PHE A 58 -8.14 -3.62 4.88
CA PHE A 58 -8.05 -2.15 4.80
C PHE A 58 -7.75 -1.61 3.41
N VAL A 59 -7.74 -2.49 2.39
CA VAL A 59 -7.57 -2.10 0.99
C VAL A 59 -8.95 -1.88 0.38
N GLU A 60 -9.15 -0.71 -0.24
CA GLU A 60 -10.44 -0.33 -0.83
C GLU A 60 -10.59 -0.96 -2.23
N GLU A 61 -9.53 -0.94 -3.04
CA GLU A 61 -9.54 -1.44 -4.41
C GLU A 61 -8.12 -1.77 -4.92
N ILE A 62 -8.03 -2.67 -5.91
CA ILE A 62 -6.83 -2.85 -6.74
C ILE A 62 -7.00 -2.14 -8.08
N VAL A 63 -6.17 -1.13 -8.31
CA VAL A 63 -6.16 -0.31 -9.54
C VAL A 63 -5.02 -0.72 -10.44
N SER A 64 -5.18 -0.52 -11.75
CA SER A 64 -4.06 -0.71 -12.69
C SER A 64 -3.27 0.57 -12.85
N ILE A 65 -1.97 0.45 -13.10
CA ILE A 65 -1.09 1.61 -13.38
C ILE A 65 -1.66 2.46 -14.52
N ASP A 66 -2.26 1.81 -15.53
CA ASP A 66 -2.88 2.46 -16.70
C ASP A 66 -4.08 3.35 -16.36
N GLU A 67 -4.73 3.15 -15.21
CA GLU A 67 -5.84 4.00 -14.76
C GLU A 67 -5.37 5.38 -14.30
N GLY A 68 -4.06 5.57 -14.04
CA GLY A 68 -3.48 6.88 -13.79
C GLY A 68 -4.00 7.57 -12.53
N VAL A 69 -4.35 6.80 -11.50
CA VAL A 69 -4.91 7.34 -10.25
C VAL A 69 -3.91 8.26 -9.56
N ILE A 70 -4.37 9.45 -9.17
CA ILE A 70 -3.54 10.46 -8.51
C ILE A 70 -3.68 10.35 -6.99
N GLY A 71 -2.57 10.20 -6.29
CA GLY A 71 -2.54 10.02 -4.84
C GLY A 71 -1.15 10.17 -4.23
N PHE A 72 -1.04 9.92 -2.92
CA PHE A 72 0.25 9.78 -2.26
C PHE A 72 0.76 8.35 -2.49
N THR A 73 1.90 8.23 -3.15
CA THR A 73 2.40 6.95 -3.67
C THR A 73 3.50 6.37 -2.79
N ILE A 74 3.38 5.08 -2.46
CA ILE A 74 4.39 4.26 -1.80
C ILE A 74 4.79 3.17 -2.77
N ARG A 75 5.98 3.28 -3.38
CA ARG A 75 6.45 2.34 -4.42
C ARG A 75 7.96 2.14 -4.33
N THR A 76 8.46 1.17 -5.08
CA THR A 76 9.91 0.92 -5.22
C THR A 76 10.60 1.96 -6.10
N THR A 77 9.87 2.61 -7.01
CA THR A 77 10.40 3.66 -7.92
C THR A 77 9.34 4.75 -8.17
N LYS A 78 9.78 5.94 -8.61
CA LYS A 78 8.90 7.09 -8.98
C LYS A 78 7.71 7.28 -8.01
N ALA A 79 8.03 7.51 -6.73
CA ALA A 79 7.06 7.58 -5.64
C ALA A 79 7.25 8.80 -4.75
N ASN A 80 6.22 9.19 -4.01
CA ASN A 80 6.33 10.17 -2.94
C ASN A 80 7.10 9.61 -1.74
N LEU A 81 6.87 8.34 -1.41
CA LEU A 81 7.66 7.55 -0.47
C LEU A 81 8.27 6.36 -1.20
N LYS A 82 9.57 6.43 -1.45
CA LYS A 82 10.32 5.34 -2.08
C LYS A 82 10.77 4.34 -1.03
N ILE A 83 10.37 3.07 -1.17
CA ILE A 83 10.78 1.99 -0.27
C ILE A 83 10.90 0.67 -1.02
N GLU A 84 11.88 -0.15 -0.65
CA GLU A 84 12.14 -1.43 -1.34
C GLU A 84 11.27 -2.58 -0.81
N ARG A 85 10.90 -2.53 0.47
CA ARG A 85 10.09 -3.53 1.16
C ARG A 85 9.44 -2.92 2.39
N ILE A 86 8.31 -3.45 2.83
CA ILE A 86 7.67 -3.04 4.09
C ILE A 86 8.02 -4.07 5.17
N VAL A 87 8.78 -3.64 6.17
CA VAL A 87 9.32 -4.50 7.24
C VAL A 87 9.35 -3.74 8.56
N PRO A 88 9.46 -4.41 9.73
CA PRO A 88 9.41 -3.74 11.03
C PRO A 88 10.41 -2.58 11.17
N GLU A 89 11.59 -2.71 10.57
CA GLU A 89 12.69 -1.74 10.65
C GLU A 89 12.32 -0.38 10.03
N ASN A 90 11.37 -0.34 9.11
CA ASN A 90 11.00 0.88 8.40
C ASN A 90 9.55 1.34 8.64
N LEU A 91 8.78 0.65 9.47
CA LEU A 91 7.41 1.05 9.82
C LEU A 91 7.33 2.47 10.36
N ASN A 92 8.25 2.87 11.24
CA ASN A 92 8.29 4.23 11.80
C ASN A 92 8.46 5.30 10.71
N ILE A 93 9.25 5.02 9.68
CA ILE A 93 9.47 5.93 8.55
C ILE A 93 8.19 6.06 7.72
N ILE A 94 7.52 4.94 7.44
CA ILE A 94 6.26 4.91 6.68
C ILE A 94 5.17 5.67 7.45
N VAL A 95 4.97 5.34 8.73
CA VAL A 95 3.99 5.99 9.61
C VAL A 95 4.26 7.50 9.72
N SER A 96 5.51 7.92 9.89
CA SER A 96 5.87 9.34 9.92
C SER A 96 5.58 10.04 8.60
N ALA A 97 5.80 9.37 7.47
CA ALA A 97 5.45 9.92 6.16
C ALA A 97 3.94 10.08 6.00
N LEU A 98 3.16 9.08 6.41
CA LEU A 98 1.70 9.12 6.38
C LEU A 98 1.11 10.18 7.31
N ASN A 99 1.70 10.37 8.50
CA ASN A 99 1.26 11.40 9.45
C ASN A 99 1.35 12.82 8.92
N ARG A 100 2.29 13.09 8.00
CA ARG A 100 2.37 14.41 7.33
C ARG A 100 1.19 14.68 6.40
N LEU A 101 0.33 13.69 6.14
CA LEU A 101 -0.89 13.81 5.34
C LEU A 101 -2.14 14.08 6.18
N VAL A 102 -2.00 14.14 7.50
CA VAL A 102 -3.04 14.61 8.42
C VAL A 102 -3.09 16.13 8.28
N ALA A 103 -4.18 16.62 7.70
CA ALA A 103 -4.55 18.03 7.66
C ALA A 103 -5.66 18.26 8.68
#